data_AF-A0A443IM49-F1
#
_entry.id   AF-A0A443IM49-F1
#
_cell.length_a   1.000
_cell.length_b   1.000
_cell.length_c   1.000
_cell.angle_alpha   90.00
_cell.angle_beta   90.00
_cell.angle_gamma   90.00
#
_symmetry.space_group_name_H-M   'P 1'
#
loop_
_entity.id
_entity.type
_entity.pdbx_description
1 polymer ?
#
loop_
_entity_poly.entity_id
_entity_poly.type
_entity_poly.pdbx_seq_one_letter_code
_entity_poly.pdbx_strand_id
1 'polypeptide(L)' 'MADTSGMKIKFVVLKKEDVYRLPAEQQANLGEVWQMIAENRKKEGKRGYPKYLVINTDESYADEVIEILKRNGHWG' A
#
# COMPACT_ATOMS: atom_id res chain seq x y z
N MET A 1 16.66 11.18 3.82
CA MET A 1 15.27 10.91 3.44
C MET A 1 15.02 11.58 2.10
N ALA A 2 14.25 10.96 1.21
CA ALA A 2 13.95 11.54 -0.11
C ALA A 2 13.13 12.84 0.02
N ASP A 3 13.32 13.79 -0.90
CA ASP A 3 12.46 14.97 -1.00
C ASP A 3 11.11 14.57 -1.60
N THR A 4 10.04 14.72 -0.82
CA THR A 4 8.67 14.34 -1.20
C THR A 4 7.77 15.55 -1.48
N SER A 5 8.35 16.74 -1.63
CA SER A 5 7.62 17.98 -1.89
C SER A 5 6.80 17.87 -3.18
N GLY A 6 5.48 18.05 -3.08
CA GLY A 6 4.55 17.99 -4.22
C GLY A 6 3.88 16.62 -4.47
N MET A 7 4.26 15.55 -3.75
CA MET A 7 3.57 14.27 -3.85
C MET A 7 2.20 14.29 -3.16
N LYS A 8 1.16 13.79 -3.85
CA LYS A 8 -0.15 13.56 -3.25
C LYS A 8 -0.16 12.21 -2.53
N ILE A 9 -0.65 12.18 -1.29
CA ILE A 9 -0.89 10.93 -0.56
C ILE A 9 -2.07 10.20 -1.19
N LYS A 10 -1.78 9.17 -2.00
CA LYS A 10 -2.80 8.36 -2.69
C LYS A 10 -3.11 7.06 -1.95
N PHE A 11 -2.17 6.54 -1.18
CA PHE A 11 -2.25 5.24 -0.52
C PHE A 11 -1.74 5.34 0.91
N VAL A 12 -2.33 4.52 1.79
CA VAL A 12 -1.79 4.25 3.12
C VAL A 12 -1.24 2.82 3.09
N VAL A 13 0.01 2.66 3.51
CA VAL A 13 0.68 1.36 3.61
C VAL A 13 1.05 1.14 5.06
N LEU A 14 0.58 0.03 5.63
CA LEU A 14 0.87 -0.36 7.00
C LEU A 14 1.54 -1.74 6.98
N LYS A 15 2.69 -1.88 7.64
CA LYS A 15 3.29 -3.20 7.84
C LYS A 15 2.39 -3.98 8.80
N LYS A 16 2.04 -5.22 8.43
CA LYS A 16 1.10 -6.04 9.19
C LYS A 16 1.57 -6.29 10.63
N GLU A 17 2.87 -6.44 10.82
CA GLU A 17 3.51 -6.61 12.14
C GLU A 17 3.25 -5.43 13.07
N ASP A 18 3.24 -4.20 12.55
CA ASP A 18 2.97 -3.02 13.37
C ASP A 18 1.48 -2.94 13.74
N VAL A 19 0.60 -3.35 12.83
CA VAL A 19 -0.84 -3.49 13.12
C VAL A 19 -1.09 -4.52 14.22
N TYR A 20 -0.38 -5.65 14.20
CA TYR A 20 -0.53 -6.71 15.19
C TYR A 20 -0.08 -6.33 16.60
N ARG A 21 0.69 -5.24 16.74
CA ARG A 21 1.09 -4.68 18.03
C ARG A 21 0.02 -3.75 18.63
N LEU A 22 -1.01 -3.39 17.88
CA LEU A 22 -2.12 -2.57 18.37
C LEU A 22 -3.07 -3.39 19.26
N PRO A 23 -3.87 -2.75 20.12
CA PRO A 23 -4.90 -3.47 20.87
C PRO A 23 -5.92 -4.13 19.94
N ALA A 24 -6.53 -5.23 20.39
CA ALA A 24 -7.36 -6.09 19.55
C ALA A 24 -8.57 -5.36 18.92
N GLU A 25 -9.16 -4.40 19.64
CA GLU A 25 -10.26 -3.57 19.15
C GLU A 25 -9.85 -2.77 17.90
N GLN A 26 -8.65 -2.21 17.89
CA GLN A 26 -8.15 -1.37 16.81
C GLN A 26 -7.79 -2.22 15.59
N GLN A 27 -7.32 -3.46 15.82
CA GLN A 27 -7.15 -4.45 14.75
C GLN A 27 -8.48 -4.84 14.13
N ALA A 28 -9.52 -5.06 14.94
CA ALA A 28 -10.87 -5.38 14.49
C ALA A 28 -11.47 -4.23 13.68
N ASN A 29 -11.42 -3.00 14.20
CA ASN A 29 -11.91 -1.80 13.53
C ASN A 29 -11.24 -1.60 12.15
N LEU A 30 -9.92 -1.81 12.06
CA LEU A 30 -9.21 -1.74 10.78
C LEU A 30 -9.67 -2.84 9.81
N GLY A 31 -9.94 -4.05 10.33
CA GLY A 31 -10.50 -5.16 9.57
C GLY A 31 -11.88 -4.84 8.99
N GLU A 32 -12.77 -4.24 9.78
CA GLU A 32 -14.11 -3.83 9.36
C GLU A 32 -14.05 -2.79 8.24
N VAL A 33 -13.23 -1.75 8.41
CA VAL A 33 -13.01 -0.73 7.37
C VAL A 33 -12.52 -1.38 6.07
N TRP A 34 -11.59 -2.34 6.16
CA TRP A 34 -11.08 -3.04 4.98
C TRP A 34 -12.18 -3.85 4.29
N GLN A 35 -13.02 -4.59 5.03
CA GLN A 35 -14.14 -5.34 4.45
C GLN A 35 -15.13 -4.42 3.71
N MET A 36 -15.52 -3.30 4.34
CA MET A 36 -16.44 -2.34 3.72
C MET A 36 -15.89 -1.79 2.40
N ILE A 37 -14.60 -1.42 2.37
CA ILE A 37 -13.93 -0.97 1.15
C ILE A 37 -13.95 -2.09 0.09
N ALA A 38 -13.65 -3.33 0.48
CA ALA A 38 -13.61 -4.45 -0.44
C ALA A 38 -14.99 -4.75 -1.06
N GLU A 39 -16.06 -4.63 -0.29
CA GLU A 39 -17.43 -4.76 -0.78
C GLU A 39 -17.81 -3.64 -1.75
N ASN A 40 -17.50 -2.39 -1.42
CA ASN A 40 -17.78 -1.26 -2.30
C ASN A 40 -17.05 -1.41 -3.65
N ARG A 41 -15.79 -1.85 -3.62
CA ARG A 41 -15.03 -2.15 -4.85
C ARG A 41 -15.65 -3.27 -5.67
N LYS A 42 -16.16 -4.33 -5.03
CA LYS A 42 -16.89 -5.40 -5.73
C LYS A 42 -18.16 -4.88 -6.39
N LYS A 43 -18.90 -3.99 -5.73
CA LYS A 43 -20.11 -3.34 -6.31
C LYS A 43 -19.76 -2.51 -7.55
N GLU A 44 -18.56 -1.95 -7.61
CA GLU A 44 -18.03 -1.25 -8.79
C GLU A 44 -17.43 -2.18 -9.86
N GLY A 45 -17.56 -3.50 -9.74
CA GLY A 45 -16.97 -4.47 -10.68
C GLY A 45 -15.44 -4.60 -10.57
N LYS A 46 -14.83 -4.07 -9.51
CA LYS A 46 -13.38 -4.13 -9.27
C LYS A 46 -13.04 -5.30 -8.34
N ARG A 47 -11.76 -5.69 -8.34
CA ARG A 47 -11.21 -6.61 -7.32
C ARG A 47 -11.39 -6.00 -5.93
N GLY A 48 -12.09 -6.71 -5.04
CA GLY A 48 -12.37 -6.25 -3.67
C GLY A 48 -11.10 -5.99 -2.85
N TYR A 49 -10.16 -6.94 -2.88
CA TYR A 49 -8.84 -6.81 -2.26
C TYR A 49 -7.79 -6.55 -3.34
N PRO A 50 -7.49 -5.28 -3.67
CA PRO A 50 -6.39 -4.99 -4.60
C PRO A 50 -5.09 -5.52 -4.01
N LYS A 51 -4.28 -6.15 -4.85
CA LYS A 51 -2.94 -6.62 -4.47
C LYS A 51 -1.94 -5.64 -5.06
N TYR A 52 -1.05 -5.14 -4.20
CA TYR A 52 0.04 -4.28 -4.60
C TYR A 52 1.35 -4.99 -4.24
N LEU A 53 2.33 -4.90 -5.13
CA LEU A 53 3.71 -5.19 -4.78
C LEU A 53 4.28 -3.92 -4.14
N VAL A 54 4.56 -3.97 -2.85
CA VAL A 54 5.19 -2.88 -2.11
C VAL A 54 6.62 -3.31 -1.82
N ILE A 55 7.57 -2.44 -2.11
CA ILE A 55 9.00 -2.68 -1.91
C ILE A 55 9.51 -1.63 -0.95
N ASN A 56 10.18 -2.08 0.11
CA ASN A 56 10.86 -1.19 1.03
C ASN A 56 12.11 -0.63 0.33
N THR A 57 12.32 0.68 0.37
CA THR A 57 13.44 1.36 -0.27
C THR A 57 14.78 1.07 0.41
N ASP A 58 14.77 0.51 1.62
CA ASP A 58 15.99 0.12 2.33
C ASP A 58 16.56 -1.25 1.87
N GLU A 59 15.80 -1.99 1.05
CA GLU A 59 16.24 -3.29 0.53
C GLU A 59 17.31 -3.11 -0.56
N SER A 60 18.32 -3.99 -0.58
CA SER A 60 19.48 -3.86 -1.49
C SER A 60 19.12 -3.91 -2.98
N TYR A 61 17.94 -4.44 -3.33
CA TYR A 61 17.44 -4.54 -4.70
C TYR A 61 16.49 -3.39 -5.08
N ALA A 62 16.23 -2.42 -4.19
CA ALA A 62 15.28 -1.35 -4.45
C ALA A 62 15.62 -0.54 -5.70
N ASP A 63 16.91 -0.25 -5.93
CA ASP A 63 17.39 0.49 -7.10
C ASP A 63 17.09 -0.25 -8.42
N GLU A 64 17.19 -1.59 -8.44
CA GLU A 64 16.87 -2.38 -9.63
C GLU A 64 15.40 -2.26 -10.01
N VAL A 65 14.51 -2.23 -9.01
CA VAL A 65 13.07 -2.06 -9.22
C VAL A 65 12.79 -0.65 -9.75
N ILE A 66 13.44 0.38 -9.18
CA ILE A 66 13.31 1.75 -9.66
C ILE A 66 13.68 1.83 -11.15
N GLU A 67 14.76 1.19 -11.56
CA GLU A 67 15.18 1.16 -12.97
C GLU A 67 14.18 0.42 -13.87
N ILE A 68 13.58 -0.68 -13.40
CA ILE A 68 12.48 -1.35 -14.11
C ILE A 68 11.29 -0.40 -14.29
N LEU A 69 10.89 0.32 -13.25
CA LEU A 69 9.77 1.26 -13.31
C LEU A 69 10.05 2.42 -14.27
N LYS A 70 11.26 2.99 -14.25
CA LYS A 70 11.69 4.03 -15.21
C LYS A 70 11.61 3.55 -16.65
N ARG A 71 12.16 2.37 -16.95
CA ARG A 71 12.15 1.78 -18.31
C ARG A 71 10.73 1.58 -18.87
N ASN A 72 9.74 1.39 -18.01
CA ASN A 72 8.34 1.22 -18.39
C ASN A 72 7.50 2.51 -18.30
N GLY A 73 8.10 3.67 -18.02
CA GLY A 73 7.36 4.92 -17.88
C GLY A 73 6.41 4.95 -16.68
N HIS A 74 6.73 4.19 -15.63
CA HIS A 74 5.92 4.07 -14.41
C HIS A 74 6.59 4.67 -13.18
N TRP A 75 7.72 5.36 -13.37
CA TRP A 75 8.43 6.08 -12.32
C TRP A 75 8.14 7.59 -12.42
N GLY A 76 7.59 8.19 -11.35
CA GLY A 76 7.14 9.58 -11.28
C GLY A 76 5.67 9.72 -10.89
#